data_AF-A0A5N7MLY0-F1
#
_entry.id   AF-A0A5N7MLY0-F1
#
_cell.length_a   1.000
_cell.length_b   1.000
_cell.length_c   1.000
_cell.angle_alpha   90.00
_cell.angle_beta   90.00
_cell.angle_gamma   90.00
#
_symmetry.space_group_name_H-M   'P 1'
#
loop_
_entity.id
_entity.type
_entity.pdbx_description
1 polymer ?
#
loop_
_entity_poly.entity_id
_entity_poly.type
_entity_poly.pdbx_seq_one_letter_code
_entity_poly.pdbx_strand_id
1 'polypeptide(L)'
;MAIIKHSSKFDDTPGPYKAYTEDGMILFRIVRADGERSYTVMTATAGKDAGTLSPYPDKERLMAAAMKAFANQCASPRGKFDRNGIPYVQLYDLNDPTEIQSSIETTATALGLSAAKIEWIDVAAQNEAKDLWREFSVGDEFSDEPAYLSDGLWVNSDGSFSTR
;
A
#
# COMPACT_ATOMS: atom_id res chain seq x y z
N MET A 1 -21.91 -29.95 14.58
CA MET A 1 -21.45 -29.50 13.25
C MET A 1 -20.90 -28.09 13.40
N ALA A 2 -19.58 -27.93 13.38
CA ALA A 2 -18.96 -26.61 13.43
C ALA A 2 -18.87 -26.06 12.00
N ILE A 3 -19.49 -24.91 11.75
CA ILE A 3 -19.37 -24.17 10.49
C ILE A 3 -18.10 -23.32 10.63
N ILE A 4 -17.02 -23.74 9.98
CA ILE A 4 -15.81 -22.92 9.86
C ILE A 4 -16.15 -21.80 8.87
N LYS A 5 -16.40 -20.60 9.39
CA LYS A 5 -16.47 -19.40 8.55
C LYS A 5 -15.05 -18.99 8.20
N HIS A 6 -14.75 -18.90 6.92
CA HIS A 6 -13.53 -18.27 6.42
C HIS A 6 -13.43 -16.86 7.02
N SER A 7 -12.42 -16.63 7.85
CA SER A 7 -12.14 -15.33 8.44
C SER A 7 -11.19 -14.61 7.50
N SER A 8 -11.61 -13.47 6.96
CA SER A 8 -10.77 -12.54 6.17
C SER A 8 -9.72 -11.81 7.03
N LYS A 9 -9.14 -12.50 8.02
CA LYS A 9 -8.14 -11.95 8.95
C LYS A 9 -6.70 -12.07 8.40
N PHE A 10 -6.51 -12.83 7.33
CA PHE A 10 -5.25 -13.04 6.64
C PHE A 10 -5.49 -12.92 5.13
N ASP A 11 -5.88 -11.72 4.68
CA ASP A 11 -5.71 -11.36 3.27
C ASP A 11 -4.21 -11.06 3.10
N ASP A 12 -3.43 -12.06 2.66
CA ASP A 12 -1.97 -11.99 2.42
C ASP A 12 -1.57 -11.12 1.22
N THR A 13 -2.50 -10.34 0.64
CA THR A 13 -2.09 -9.21 -0.21
C THR A 13 -1.25 -8.26 0.62
N PRO A 14 -0.03 -7.89 0.17
CA PRO A 14 0.72 -6.83 0.84
C PRO A 14 -0.19 -5.62 0.99
N GLY A 15 -0.35 -5.21 2.24
CA GLY A 15 -1.24 -4.11 2.59
C GLY A 15 -0.89 -2.87 1.77
N PRO A 16 -1.85 -1.97 1.54
CA PRO A 16 -1.58 -0.72 0.84
C PRO A 16 -0.41 0.02 1.52
N TYR A 17 0.58 0.47 0.74
CA TYR A 17 1.60 1.38 1.22
C TYR A 17 0.94 2.65 1.74
N LYS A 18 1.57 3.28 2.73
CA LYS A 18 1.05 4.50 3.35
C LYS A 18 2.03 5.63 3.08
N ALA A 19 1.49 6.75 2.61
CA ALA A 19 2.23 8.00 2.58
C ALA A 19 1.81 8.85 3.78
N TYR A 20 2.76 9.17 4.64
CA TYR A 20 2.50 9.87 5.88
C TYR A 20 3.54 10.96 6.17
N THR A 21 3.15 11.97 6.93
CA THR A 21 4.02 13.07 7.37
C THR A 21 4.80 12.69 8.61
N GLU A 22 5.90 13.39 8.90
CA GLU A 22 6.70 13.15 10.12
C GLU A 22 5.87 13.30 11.41
N ASP A 23 4.84 14.15 11.38
CA ASP A 23 3.89 14.35 12.49
C ASP A 23 2.86 13.21 12.63
N GLY A 24 2.99 12.14 11.84
CA GLY A 24 2.14 10.97 11.89
C GLY A 24 0.79 11.15 11.17
N MET A 25 0.68 12.05 10.20
CA MET A 25 -0.56 12.20 9.43
C MET A 25 -0.52 11.37 8.15
N ILE A 26 -1.50 10.49 7.93
CA ILE A 26 -1.65 9.77 6.66
C ILE A 26 -2.34 10.66 5.63
N LEU A 27 -1.67 10.82 4.49
CA LEU A 27 -2.18 11.53 3.33
C LEU A 27 -2.72 10.54 2.28
N PHE A 28 -1.99 9.46 2.00
CA PHE A 28 -2.34 8.52 0.95
C PHE A 28 -2.21 7.05 1.35
N ARG A 29 -3.01 6.23 0.68
CA ARG A 29 -2.84 4.79 0.54
C ARG A 29 -2.43 4.51 -0.90
N ILE A 30 -1.44 3.67 -1.10
CA ILE A 30 -0.92 3.31 -2.42
C ILE A 30 -1.06 1.80 -2.54
N VAL A 31 -1.78 1.35 -3.55
CA VAL A 31 -1.92 -0.08 -3.85
C VAL A 31 -1.24 -0.38 -5.18
N ARG A 32 -0.66 -1.56 -5.26
CA ARG A 32 -0.18 -2.15 -6.50
C ARG A 32 -0.85 -3.51 -6.61
N ALA A 33 -1.60 -3.74 -7.69
CA ALA A 33 -2.19 -5.05 -7.91
C ALA A 33 -1.10 -6.06 -8.32
N ASP A 34 -1.27 -7.32 -7.95
CA ASP A 34 -0.34 -8.37 -8.32
C ASP A 34 -0.24 -8.51 -9.85
N GLY A 35 0.98 -8.51 -10.36
CA GLY A 35 1.26 -8.57 -11.79
C GLY A 35 1.14 -7.22 -12.53
N GLU A 36 0.68 -6.14 -11.88
CA GLU A 36 0.63 -4.82 -12.51
C GLU A 36 1.94 -4.03 -12.35
N ARG A 37 2.27 -3.23 -13.38
CA ARG A 37 3.39 -2.27 -13.35
C ARG A 37 2.99 -0.90 -12.79
N SER A 38 1.70 -0.64 -12.71
CA SER A 38 1.12 0.63 -12.26
C SER A 38 0.73 0.59 -10.78
N TYR A 39 0.83 1.76 -10.16
CA TYR A 39 0.33 2.06 -8.82
C TYR A 39 -1.01 2.78 -8.92
N THR A 40 -1.85 2.52 -7.93
CA THR A 40 -3.05 3.30 -7.68
C THR A 40 -2.91 4.02 -6.35
N VAL A 41 -3.01 5.34 -6.37
CA VAL A 41 -2.90 6.20 -5.17
C VAL A 41 -4.29 6.69 -4.78
N MET A 42 -4.61 6.62 -3.49
CA MET A 42 -5.89 7.03 -2.91
C MET A 42 -5.66 7.95 -1.73
N THR A 43 -6.42 9.04 -1.60
CA THR A 43 -6.36 9.85 -0.37
C THR A 43 -6.91 9.07 0.81
N ALA A 44 -6.22 9.12 1.94
CA ALA A 44 -6.56 8.31 3.11
C ALA A 44 -7.88 8.77 3.75
N THR A 45 -8.84 7.84 3.92
CA THR A 45 -10.17 8.14 4.49
C THR A 45 -10.32 7.75 5.96
N ALA A 46 -9.58 6.76 6.46
CA ALA A 46 -9.80 6.20 7.79
C ALA A 46 -8.51 6.10 8.63
N GLY A 47 -8.64 6.46 9.91
CA GLY A 47 -7.62 6.26 10.96
C GLY A 47 -7.73 4.94 11.73
N LYS A 48 -8.71 4.09 11.42
CA LYS A 48 -9.00 2.88 12.23
C LYS A 48 -7.98 1.74 12.09
N ASP A 49 -7.22 1.70 10.99
CA ASP A 49 -6.27 0.60 10.70
C ASP A 49 -4.81 1.08 10.72
N ALA A 50 -4.56 2.20 11.40
CA ALA A 50 -3.34 2.97 11.23
C ALA A 50 -2.55 3.18 12.53
N GLY A 51 -2.90 2.47 13.62
CA GLY A 51 -2.16 2.54 14.88
C GLY A 51 -2.02 3.98 15.41
N THR A 52 -0.79 4.50 15.41
CA THR A 52 -0.45 5.86 15.86
C THR A 52 -0.71 6.94 14.81
N LEU A 53 -0.95 6.58 13.55
CA LEU A 53 -1.09 7.52 12.46
C LEU A 53 -2.53 8.02 12.34
N SER A 54 -2.68 9.33 12.21
CA SER A 54 -3.98 10.00 12.12
C SER A 54 -4.31 10.40 10.68
N PRO A 55 -5.57 10.29 10.25
CA PRO A 55 -5.98 10.76 8.93
C PRO A 55 -5.92 12.30 8.90
N TYR A 56 -5.48 12.90 7.79
CA TYR A 56 -5.54 14.35 7.64
C TYR A 56 -7.00 14.86 7.80
N PRO A 57 -7.26 15.90 8.62
CA PRO A 57 -8.62 16.26 9.04
C PRO A 57 -9.47 16.84 7.91
N ASP A 58 -8.89 17.65 7.03
CA ASP A 58 -9.61 18.34 5.95
C ASP A 58 -9.52 17.54 4.63
N LYS A 59 -10.52 16.67 4.42
CA LYS A 59 -10.54 15.75 3.27
C LYS A 59 -10.69 16.45 1.93
N GLU A 60 -11.51 17.48 1.86
CA GLU A 60 -11.72 18.24 0.63
C GLU A 60 -10.43 18.94 0.21
N ARG A 61 -9.73 19.55 1.17
CA ARG A 61 -8.45 20.21 0.91
C ARG A 61 -7.37 19.20 0.51
N LEU A 62 -7.30 18.04 1.15
CA LEU A 62 -6.39 16.95 0.74
C LEU A 62 -6.69 16.48 -0.68
N MET A 63 -7.96 16.27 -1.03
CA MET A 63 -8.36 15.85 -2.38
C MET A 63 -8.00 16.91 -3.43
N ALA A 64 -8.27 18.19 -3.15
CA ALA A 64 -7.95 19.28 -4.06
C ALA A 64 -6.42 19.41 -4.27
N ALA A 65 -5.64 19.32 -3.18
CA ALA A 65 -4.18 19.35 -3.25
C ALA A 65 -3.64 18.15 -4.04
N ALA A 66 -4.17 16.94 -3.80
CA ALA A 66 -3.80 15.74 -4.53
C ALA A 66 -4.12 15.85 -6.03
N MET A 67 -5.33 16.27 -6.40
CA MET A 67 -5.68 16.46 -7.81
C MET A 67 -4.75 17.44 -8.52
N LYS A 68 -4.34 18.50 -7.83
CA LYS A 68 -3.39 19.48 -8.38
C LYS A 68 -1.98 18.92 -8.51
N ALA A 69 -1.49 18.21 -7.50
CA ALA A 69 -0.15 17.64 -7.49
C ALA A 69 0.03 16.54 -8.55
N PHE A 70 -0.98 15.69 -8.72
CA PHE A 70 -0.95 14.56 -9.65
C PHE A 70 -1.48 14.91 -11.06
N ALA A 71 -1.81 16.17 -11.35
CA ALA A 71 -2.43 16.59 -12.60
C ALA A 71 -1.60 16.21 -13.85
N ASN A 72 -0.27 16.18 -13.73
CA ASN A 72 0.62 15.83 -14.83
C ASN A 72 0.83 14.32 -15.01
N GLN A 73 0.49 13.53 -13.99
CA GLN A 73 0.76 12.09 -13.93
C GLN A 73 -0.51 11.25 -14.10
N CYS A 74 -1.67 11.79 -13.72
CA CYS A 74 -2.94 11.11 -13.80
C CYS A 74 -3.91 11.88 -14.70
N ALA A 75 -4.18 11.34 -15.90
CA ALA A 75 -5.08 11.96 -16.86
C ALA A 75 -6.55 11.93 -16.42
N SER A 76 -6.93 11.10 -15.45
CA SER A 76 -8.33 10.93 -15.03
C SER A 76 -8.47 10.58 -13.54
N PRO A 77 -8.28 11.55 -12.64
CA PRO A 77 -8.59 11.40 -11.22
C PRO A 77 -10.07 11.07 -11.03
N ARG A 78 -10.41 10.13 -10.16
CA ARG A 78 -11.81 9.79 -9.85
C ARG A 78 -12.13 10.07 -8.39
N GLY A 79 -13.09 10.96 -8.16
CA GLY A 79 -13.71 11.12 -6.85
C GLY A 79 -14.60 9.92 -6.52
N LYS A 80 -14.48 9.38 -5.32
CA LYS A 80 -15.25 8.24 -4.80
C LYS A 80 -15.59 8.46 -3.33
N PHE A 81 -16.46 7.61 -2.81
CA PHE A 81 -16.82 7.56 -1.40
C PHE A 81 -16.45 6.21 -0.81
N ASP A 82 -15.92 6.20 0.41
CA ASP A 82 -15.62 4.97 1.12
C ASP A 82 -16.90 4.33 1.70
N ARG A 83 -16.77 3.18 2.37
CA ARG A 83 -17.91 2.48 2.98
C ARG A 83 -18.63 3.28 4.07
N ASN A 84 -18.02 4.35 4.59
CA ASN A 84 -18.60 5.24 5.60
C ASN A 84 -19.06 6.57 4.99
N GLY A 85 -19.07 6.72 3.66
CA GLY A 85 -19.45 7.95 2.98
C GLY A 85 -18.39 9.05 3.04
N ILE A 86 -17.14 8.74 3.36
CA ILE A 86 -16.04 9.71 3.37
C ILE A 86 -15.51 9.87 1.94
N PRO A 87 -15.44 11.10 1.41
CA PRO A 87 -14.94 11.33 0.06
C PRO A 87 -13.42 11.08 -0.02
N TYR A 88 -12.99 10.53 -1.15
CA TYR A 88 -11.59 10.38 -1.52
C TYR A 88 -11.39 10.54 -3.02
N VAL A 89 -10.15 10.82 -3.43
CA VAL A 89 -9.76 10.74 -4.84
C VAL A 89 -8.89 9.51 -5.06
N GLN A 90 -9.13 8.83 -6.18
CA GLN A 90 -8.35 7.71 -6.66
C GLN A 90 -7.65 8.10 -7.96
N LEU A 91 -6.35 7.86 -8.00
CA LEU A 91 -5.43 8.18 -9.09
C LEU A 91 -4.85 6.85 -9.60
N TYR A 92 -5.01 6.58 -10.89
CA TYR A 92 -4.64 5.31 -11.50
C TYR A 92 -3.44 5.47 -12.43
N ASP A 93 -2.90 4.34 -12.87
CA ASP A 93 -1.89 4.23 -13.94
C ASP A 93 -0.59 4.98 -13.64
N LEU A 94 -0.25 5.15 -12.36
CA LEU A 94 0.96 5.83 -11.93
C LEU A 94 2.14 4.84 -11.97
N ASN A 95 3.12 5.07 -12.83
CA ASN A 95 4.16 4.06 -13.09
C ASN A 95 5.52 4.34 -12.43
N ASP A 96 5.77 5.60 -12.08
CA ASP A 96 7.07 6.03 -11.54
C ASP A 96 6.98 6.34 -10.04
N PRO A 97 7.58 5.51 -9.16
CA PRO A 97 7.64 5.73 -7.72
C PRO A 97 8.27 7.07 -7.30
N THR A 98 9.26 7.56 -8.05
CA THR A 98 9.93 8.84 -7.77
C THR A 98 8.99 9.99 -8.07
N GLU A 99 8.26 9.92 -9.17
CA GLU A 99 7.22 10.90 -9.51
C GLU A 99 6.06 10.89 -8.52
N ILE A 100 5.64 9.70 -8.07
CA ILE A 100 4.63 9.53 -7.02
C ILE A 100 5.09 10.18 -5.71
N GLN A 101 6.32 9.90 -5.27
CA GLN A 101 6.92 10.50 -4.08
C GLN A 101 6.97 12.04 -4.20
N SER A 102 7.40 12.57 -5.34
CA SER A 102 7.46 14.01 -5.59
C SER A 102 6.06 14.67 -5.55
N SER A 103 5.04 14.02 -6.11
CA SER A 103 3.65 14.48 -6.03
C SER A 103 3.09 14.46 -4.61
N ILE A 104 3.49 13.47 -3.81
CA ILE A 104 3.11 13.37 -2.40
C ILE A 104 3.77 14.49 -1.59
N GLU A 105 5.06 14.76 -1.79
CA GLU A 105 5.77 15.88 -1.17
C GLU A 105 5.17 17.22 -1.58
N THR A 106 4.82 17.38 -2.86
CA THR A 106 4.13 18.57 -3.37
C THR A 106 2.77 18.74 -2.69
N THR A 107 2.03 17.65 -2.47
CA THR A 107 0.77 17.67 -1.73
C THR A 107 0.98 18.10 -0.29
N ALA A 108 1.96 17.53 0.42
CA ALA A 108 2.27 17.90 1.81
C ALA A 108 2.65 19.37 1.93
N THR A 109 3.47 19.87 0.99
CA THR A 109 3.87 21.28 0.91
C THR A 109 2.67 22.20 0.69
N ALA A 110 1.76 21.84 -0.22
CA ALA A 110 0.53 22.61 -0.47
C ALA A 110 -0.43 22.62 0.74
N LEU A 111 -0.38 21.59 1.59
CA LEU A 111 -1.15 21.51 2.83
C LEU A 111 -0.46 22.21 4.01
N GLY A 112 0.78 22.69 3.84
CA GLY A 112 1.58 23.31 4.90
C GLY A 112 2.05 22.31 5.95
N LEU A 113 2.28 21.07 5.55
CA LEU A 113 2.71 19.97 6.42
C LEU A 113 4.21 19.72 6.30
N SER A 114 4.75 18.99 7.28
CA SER A 114 6.09 18.40 7.19
C SER A 114 6.22 17.46 5.99
N ALA A 115 7.45 17.19 5.57
CA ALA A 115 7.73 16.33 4.44
C ALA A 115 7.03 14.97 4.60
N ALA A 116 6.31 14.56 3.56
CA ALA A 116 5.63 13.27 3.55
C ALA A 116 6.55 12.20 2.96
N LYS A 117 6.61 11.03 3.59
CA LYS A 117 7.40 9.89 3.17
C LYS A 117 6.48 8.72 2.86
N ILE A 118 6.88 7.92 1.88
CA ILE A 118 6.32 6.60 1.62
C ILE A 118 7.25 5.57 2.24
N GLU A 119 6.74 4.73 3.13
CA GLU A 119 7.47 3.53 3.53
C GLU A 119 7.38 2.49 2.42
N TRP A 120 8.40 2.44 1.57
CA TRP A 120 8.63 1.34 0.63
C TRP A 120 9.23 0.10 1.32
N ILE A 121 9.42 0.14 2.65
CA ILE A 121 10.19 -0.83 3.44
C ILE A 121 9.66 -2.26 3.28
N ASP A 122 8.34 -2.43 3.23
CA ASP A 122 7.74 -3.76 3.01
C ASP A 122 8.02 -4.31 1.62
N VAL A 123 8.31 -3.49 0.60
CA VAL A 123 8.60 -3.96 -0.77
C VAL A 123 9.99 -4.53 -0.89
N ALA A 124 10.98 -3.87 -0.31
CA ALA A 124 12.35 -4.37 -0.35
C ALA A 124 12.44 -5.70 0.41
N ALA A 125 11.87 -5.76 1.62
CA ALA A 125 11.81 -6.96 2.42
C ALA A 125 10.97 -8.08 1.76
N GLN A 126 9.83 -7.75 1.15
CA GLN A 126 8.98 -8.74 0.49
C GLN A 126 9.56 -9.20 -0.86
N ASN A 127 10.27 -8.33 -1.59
CA ASN A 127 11.01 -8.75 -2.79
C ASN A 127 12.21 -9.62 -2.42
N GLU A 128 12.95 -9.26 -1.37
CA GLU A 128 14.02 -10.09 -0.82
C GLU A 128 13.48 -11.45 -0.34
N ALA A 129 12.31 -11.47 0.31
CA ALA A 129 11.62 -12.70 0.70
C ALA A 129 11.14 -13.53 -0.51
N LYS A 130 10.69 -12.89 -1.61
CA LYS A 130 10.36 -13.59 -2.87
C LYS A 130 11.60 -14.19 -3.52
N ASP A 131 12.72 -13.48 -3.48
CA ASP A 131 13.99 -13.99 -4.00
C ASP A 131 14.51 -15.15 -3.14
N LEU A 132 14.34 -15.09 -1.81
CA LEU A 132 14.58 -16.24 -0.92
C LEU A 132 13.66 -17.41 -1.27
N TRP A 133 12.35 -17.18 -1.48
CA TRP A 133 11.45 -18.26 -1.89
C TRP A 133 11.91 -18.90 -3.20
N ARG A 134 12.30 -18.12 -4.22
CA ARG A 134 12.81 -18.64 -5.50
C ARG A 134 14.10 -19.46 -5.35
N GLU A 135 14.98 -19.06 -4.44
CA GLU A 135 16.25 -19.75 -4.21
C GLU A 135 16.07 -21.05 -3.44
N PHE A 136 15.14 -21.08 -2.48
CA PHE A 136 14.95 -22.21 -1.56
C PHE A 136 13.75 -23.10 -1.90
N SER A 137 12.90 -22.73 -2.85
CA SER A 137 11.81 -23.59 -3.34
C SER A 137 12.38 -24.80 -4.06
N VAL A 138 12.17 -26.00 -3.50
CA VAL A 138 12.59 -27.26 -4.12
C VAL A 138 11.37 -27.87 -4.84
N GLY A 139 11.20 -27.55 -6.12
CA GLY A 139 10.12 -28.06 -6.97
C GLY A 139 10.15 -27.42 -8.36
N ASP A 140 9.42 -27.98 -9.33
CA ASP A 140 9.22 -27.33 -10.64
C ASP A 140 8.64 -25.91 -10.44
N GLU A 141 8.96 -24.98 -11.35
CA GLU A 141 8.66 -23.53 -11.31
C GLU A 141 7.17 -23.13 -11.09
N PHE A 142 6.28 -24.08 -10.84
CA PHE A 142 4.83 -23.94 -10.66
C PHE A 142 4.30 -24.54 -9.34
N SER A 143 5.17 -24.90 -8.40
CA SER A 143 4.78 -25.35 -7.06
C SER A 143 4.52 -24.14 -6.15
N ASP A 144 3.28 -23.94 -5.68
CA ASP A 144 2.95 -22.93 -4.65
C ASP A 144 3.37 -23.36 -3.23
N GLU A 145 4.31 -24.32 -3.11
CA GLU A 145 4.73 -24.81 -1.81
C GLU A 145 5.63 -23.80 -1.08
N PRO A 146 5.39 -23.54 0.22
CA PRO A 146 6.24 -22.65 1.01
C PRO A 146 7.65 -23.22 1.15
N ALA A 147 8.66 -22.37 1.00
CA ALA A 147 10.06 -22.74 1.23
C ALA A 147 10.38 -22.65 2.73
N TYR A 148 11.02 -23.68 3.27
CA TYR A 148 11.43 -23.72 4.66
C TYR A 148 12.78 -23.02 4.87
N LEU A 149 12.86 -22.07 5.82
CA LEU A 149 14.08 -21.30 6.06
C LEU A 149 14.87 -21.83 7.27
N SER A 150 14.25 -21.88 8.45
CA SER A 150 14.72 -22.55 9.69
C SER A 150 13.77 -22.25 10.86
N ASP A 151 13.89 -22.94 12.00
CA ASP A 151 13.14 -22.66 13.24
C ASP A 151 11.61 -22.61 13.11
N GLY A 152 11.05 -23.45 12.22
CA GLY A 152 9.60 -23.46 11.98
C GLY A 152 9.12 -22.26 11.14
N LEU A 153 10.03 -21.45 10.60
CA LEU A 153 9.73 -20.33 9.71
C LEU A 153 9.74 -20.78 8.25
N TRP A 154 8.70 -20.37 7.53
CA TRP A 154 8.46 -20.66 6.12
C TRP A 154 8.24 -19.35 5.37
N VAL A 155 8.67 -19.29 4.11
CA VAL A 155 8.40 -18.18 3.20
C VAL A 155 7.53 -18.68 2.05
N ASN A 156 6.52 -17.90 1.68
CA ASN A 156 5.58 -18.20 0.60
C ASN A 156 6.00 -17.54 -0.71
N SER A 157 5.39 -17.95 -1.83
CA SER A 157 5.67 -17.42 -3.18
C SER A 157 5.35 -15.93 -3.34
N ASP A 158 4.51 -15.38 -2.47
CA ASP A 158 4.18 -13.95 -2.39
C ASP A 158 5.14 -13.14 -1.48
N GLY A 159 6.17 -13.78 -0.90
CA GLY A 159 7.13 -13.16 0.01
C GLY A 159 6.61 -12.96 1.45
N SER A 160 5.44 -13.50 1.79
CA SER A 160 4.95 -13.55 3.17
C SER A 160 5.66 -14.65 3.97
N PHE A 161 5.74 -14.47 5.30
CA PHE A 161 6.31 -15.45 6.21
C PHE A 161 5.21 -16.13 7.04
N SER A 162 5.34 -17.43 7.26
CA SER A 162 4.45 -18.19 8.14
C SER A 162 5.24 -19.05 9.13
N THR A 163 4.64 -19.29 10.30
CA THR A 163 5.11 -20.28 11.25
C THR A 163 4.07 -21.39 11.34
N ARG A 164 4.50 -22.64 11.15
CA ARG A 164 3.62 -23.82 11.27
C ARG A 164 3.74 -24.45 12.66
#